data_AF-A0A9X7P4W2-F1
#
_entry.id   AF-A0A9X7P4W2-F1
#
_cell.length_a   1.000
_cell.length_b   1.000
_cell.length_c   1.000
_cell.angle_alpha   90.00
_cell.angle_beta   90.00
_cell.angle_gamma   90.00
#
_symmetry.space_group_name_H-M   'P 1'
#
loop_
_entity.id
_entity.type
_entity.pdbx_description
1 polymer ?
#
loop_
_entity_poly.entity_id
_entity_poly.type
_entity_poly.pdbx_seq_one_letter_code
_entity_poly.pdbx_strand_id
1 'polypeptide(L)'
;MAYNLGLKTTTFGGEISFLDSQQVRYIRGGVTLDAADVTADANGIKKLPAGTFIGKKANGKYAKYVAATKATLTTGAVADNNAIVWTAKQAGVGGNNITITLVNNGASLPLKIQSVNVATKDITIQLATDAGGVVTSTAQQVIDLVKGDYAASSLVDVANATGSTGAGVVAAVAATNLAGGTDANVTPTAILAEEVIFTSFTLSGGVAHSDQVSTAIDHGRVITARLPQAPDDVVKANIPGVTFV
;
A
#
# COMPACT_ATOMS: atom_id res chain seq x y z
N MET A 1 -36.71 5.16 -27.14
CA MET A 1 -35.32 4.95 -27.60
C MET A 1 -34.50 4.51 -26.40
N ALA A 2 -34.21 3.22 -26.28
CA ALA A 2 -33.36 2.71 -25.21
C ALA A 2 -31.93 3.19 -25.48
N TYR A 3 -31.45 4.15 -24.69
CA TYR A 3 -30.06 4.55 -24.75
C TYR A 3 -29.21 3.34 -24.36
N ASN A 4 -28.33 2.93 -25.27
CA ASN A 4 -27.37 1.85 -25.05
C ASN A 4 -26.28 2.37 -24.09
N LEU A 5 -26.63 2.45 -22.80
CA LEU A 5 -25.78 2.91 -21.70
C LEU A 5 -24.85 1.81 -21.18
N GLY A 6 -24.88 0.62 -21.79
CA GLY A 6 -24.01 -0.49 -21.44
C GLY A 6 -22.62 -0.39 -22.07
N LEU A 7 -21.61 -0.81 -21.33
CA LEU A 7 -20.23 -0.94 -21.79
C LEU A 7 -20.19 -1.85 -23.03
N LYS A 8 -19.75 -1.34 -24.18
CA LYS A 8 -19.59 -2.16 -25.40
C LYS A 8 -18.33 -3.01 -25.27
N THR A 9 -18.48 -4.32 -25.37
CA THR A 9 -17.35 -5.26 -25.33
C THR A 9 -16.80 -5.43 -26.75
N THR A 10 -15.73 -4.72 -27.07
CA THR A 10 -14.94 -5.00 -28.27
C THR A 10 -13.76 -5.89 -27.87
N THR A 11 -13.72 -7.09 -28.42
CA THR A 11 -12.58 -8.01 -28.25
C THR A 11 -11.49 -7.67 -29.26
N PHE A 12 -10.24 -7.55 -28.81
CA PHE A 12 -9.07 -7.46 -29.70
C PHE A 12 -8.32 -8.79 -29.54
N GLY A 13 -8.18 -9.57 -30.62
CA GLY A 13 -7.50 -10.88 -30.55
C GLY A 13 -8.17 -11.94 -29.65
N GLY A 14 -9.46 -11.77 -29.29
CA GLY A 14 -10.21 -12.72 -28.46
C GLY A 14 -10.29 -12.34 -26.97
N GLU A 15 -9.56 -11.32 -26.52
CA GLU A 15 -9.60 -10.83 -25.14
C GLU A 15 -10.42 -9.53 -25.03
N ILE A 16 -11.07 -9.34 -23.88
CA ILE A 16 -11.78 -8.10 -23.58
C ILE A 16 -10.73 -7.00 -23.38
N SER A 17 -10.72 -5.99 -24.26
CA SER A 17 -9.73 -4.92 -24.15
C SER A 17 -9.94 -4.06 -22.90
N PHE A 18 -8.86 -3.80 -22.17
CA PHE A 18 -8.84 -2.81 -21.09
C PHE A 18 -8.76 -1.36 -21.61
N LEU A 19 -8.57 -1.17 -22.91
CA LEU A 19 -8.49 0.15 -23.55
C LEU A 19 -9.90 0.68 -23.88
N ASP A 20 -10.13 1.94 -23.53
CA ASP A 20 -11.34 2.70 -23.93
C ASP A 20 -11.07 3.57 -25.18
N SER A 21 -9.85 3.55 -25.71
CA SER A 21 -9.44 4.36 -26.85
C SER A 21 -8.86 3.50 -27.97
N GLN A 22 -9.21 3.86 -29.21
CA GLN A 22 -8.54 3.34 -30.40
C GLN A 22 -7.16 3.99 -30.63
N GLN A 23 -6.93 5.17 -30.06
CA GLN A 23 -5.65 5.87 -30.12
C GLN A 23 -4.91 5.68 -28.79
N VAL A 24 -3.79 4.97 -28.84
CA VAL A 24 -2.86 4.76 -27.73
C VAL A 24 -1.44 4.95 -28.20
N ARG A 25 -0.54 5.35 -27.30
CA ARG A 25 0.89 5.42 -27.60
C ARG A 25 1.60 4.22 -26.99
N TYR A 26 2.20 3.43 -27.87
CA TYR A 26 3.09 2.35 -27.49
C TYR A 26 4.52 2.86 -27.27
N ILE A 27 5.20 2.29 -26.29
CA ILE A 27 6.63 2.52 -26.08
C ILE A 27 7.39 1.92 -27.26
N ARG A 28 8.14 2.77 -27.97
CA ARG A 28 8.93 2.36 -29.14
C ARG A 28 10.03 1.38 -28.73
N GLY A 29 10.17 0.28 -29.47
CA GLY A 29 11.16 -0.76 -29.18
C GLY A 29 10.76 -1.73 -28.07
N GLY A 30 9.57 -1.56 -27.47
CA GLY A 30 9.06 -2.42 -26.40
C GLY A 30 9.79 -2.22 -25.07
N VAL A 31 9.47 -3.09 -24.12
CA VAL A 31 10.07 -3.15 -22.79
C VAL A 31 10.54 -4.58 -22.50
N THR A 32 11.70 -4.72 -21.87
CA THR A 32 12.18 -6.03 -21.39
C THR A 32 11.70 -6.24 -19.96
N LEU A 33 10.83 -7.21 -19.76
CA LEU A 33 10.28 -7.60 -18.45
C LEU A 33 11.21 -8.59 -17.75
N ASP A 34 11.47 -8.36 -16.46
CA ASP A 34 12.33 -9.17 -15.61
C ASP A 34 11.57 -10.39 -15.07
N ALA A 35 11.97 -11.59 -15.49
CA ALA A 35 11.33 -12.83 -15.07
C ALA A 35 11.57 -13.17 -13.60
N ALA A 36 12.58 -12.58 -12.97
CA ALA A 36 12.91 -12.83 -11.57
C ALA A 36 11.82 -12.29 -10.62
N ASP A 37 11.17 -11.19 -10.99
CA ASP A 37 10.17 -10.50 -10.15
C ASP A 37 8.74 -11.01 -10.38
N VAL A 38 8.55 -11.97 -11.27
CA VAL A 38 7.25 -12.59 -11.53
C VAL A 38 7.15 -13.88 -10.72
N THR A 39 6.13 -13.99 -9.86
CA THR A 39 5.85 -15.23 -9.14
C THR A 39 5.11 -16.21 -10.03
N ALA A 40 5.45 -17.49 -9.92
CA ALA A 40 4.75 -18.54 -10.64
C ALA A 40 3.36 -18.76 -10.03
N ASP A 41 2.39 -19.12 -10.86
CA ASP A 41 1.08 -19.59 -10.41
C ASP A 41 1.15 -21.02 -9.84
N ALA A 42 0.00 -21.56 -9.42
CA ALA A 42 -0.10 -22.92 -8.86
C ALA A 42 0.36 -24.02 -9.83
N ASN A 43 0.44 -23.73 -11.14
CA ASN A 43 0.90 -24.63 -12.17
C ASN A 43 2.38 -24.42 -12.52
N GLY A 44 3.10 -23.55 -11.79
CA GLY A 44 4.50 -23.21 -12.07
C GLY A 44 4.69 -22.24 -13.24
N ILE A 45 3.61 -21.61 -13.73
CA ILE A 45 3.68 -20.69 -14.87
C ILE A 45 3.84 -19.25 -14.36
N LYS A 46 4.90 -18.58 -14.81
CA LYS A 46 5.10 -17.14 -14.60
C LYS A 46 4.42 -16.40 -15.74
N LYS A 47 3.42 -15.58 -15.40
CA LYS A 47 2.71 -14.73 -16.36
C LYS A 47 2.32 -13.39 -15.75
N LEU A 48 2.23 -12.38 -16.59
CA LEU A 48 1.67 -11.08 -16.26
C LEU A 48 0.51 -10.78 -17.22
N PRO A 49 -0.70 -10.51 -16.71
CA PRO A 49 -1.84 -10.19 -17.57
C PRO A 49 -1.69 -8.80 -18.19
N ALA A 50 -2.35 -8.59 -19.33
CA ALA A 50 -2.52 -7.28 -19.94
C ALA A 50 -3.14 -6.28 -18.92
N GLY A 51 -2.79 -5.01 -19.03
CA GLY A 51 -3.23 -3.98 -18.08
C GLY A 51 -2.40 -3.91 -16.79
N THR A 52 -1.38 -4.75 -16.61
CA THR A 52 -0.48 -4.69 -15.45
C THR A 52 0.34 -3.40 -15.46
N PHE A 53 0.35 -2.65 -14.36
CA PHE A 53 1.26 -1.52 -14.17
C PHE A 53 2.70 -2.01 -14.04
N ILE A 54 3.61 -1.40 -14.79
CA ILE A 54 5.02 -1.76 -14.80
C ILE A 54 5.91 -0.53 -14.66
N GLY A 55 7.10 -0.75 -14.10
CA GLY A 55 8.10 0.29 -13.87
C GLY A 55 9.50 -0.18 -14.18
N LYS A 56 10.37 0.75 -14.55
CA LYS A 56 11.77 0.46 -14.89
C LYS A 56 12.61 0.29 -13.62
N LYS A 57 13.40 -0.77 -13.58
CA LYS A 57 14.40 -1.07 -12.54
C LYS A 57 15.75 -0.41 -12.86
N ALA A 58 16.62 -0.34 -11.86
CA ALA A 58 17.99 0.15 -12.03
C ALA A 58 18.82 -0.65 -13.05
N ASN A 59 18.52 -1.95 -13.24
CA ASN A 59 19.17 -2.81 -14.23
C ASN A 59 18.68 -2.60 -15.67
N GLY A 60 17.76 -1.65 -15.91
CA GLY A 60 17.21 -1.34 -17.23
C GLY A 60 15.99 -2.17 -17.65
N LYS A 61 15.71 -3.29 -16.96
CA LYS A 61 14.51 -4.11 -17.17
C LYS A 61 13.28 -3.49 -16.49
N TYR A 62 12.12 -4.04 -16.77
CA TYR A 62 10.84 -3.64 -16.20
C TYR A 62 10.30 -4.73 -15.28
N ALA A 63 9.63 -4.33 -14.21
CA ALA A 63 8.92 -5.25 -13.33
C ALA A 63 7.50 -4.78 -13.09
N LYS A 64 6.65 -5.71 -12.64
CA LYS A 64 5.32 -5.40 -12.13
C LYS A 64 5.44 -4.41 -10.97
N TYR A 65 4.62 -3.37 -10.99
CA TYR A 65 4.48 -2.44 -9.88
C TYR A 65 3.82 -3.13 -8.69
N VAL A 66 4.45 -2.98 -7.53
CA VAL A 66 3.94 -3.34 -6.22
C VAL A 66 3.97 -2.08 -5.36
N ALA A 67 2.80 -1.70 -4.84
CA ALA A 67 2.65 -0.49 -4.06
C ALA A 67 3.38 -0.60 -2.70
N ALA A 68 3.84 0.55 -2.20
CA ALA A 68 4.40 0.64 -0.86
C ALA A 68 3.31 0.32 0.18
N THR A 69 3.67 -0.38 1.25
CA THR A 69 2.77 -0.65 2.38
C THR A 69 3.08 0.28 3.54
N LYS A 70 2.05 0.65 4.30
CA LYS A 70 2.20 1.45 5.52
C LYS A 70 2.59 0.55 6.68
N ALA A 71 3.54 1.01 7.49
CA ALA A 71 3.86 0.35 8.74
C ALA A 71 2.69 0.48 9.73
N THR A 72 2.47 -0.54 10.54
CA THR A 72 1.41 -0.55 11.56
C THR A 72 1.91 -1.10 12.89
N LEU A 73 1.24 -0.72 13.96
CA LEU A 73 1.40 -1.28 15.31
C LEU A 73 0.01 -1.37 15.92
N THR A 74 -0.29 -2.46 16.62
CA THR A 74 -1.48 -2.54 17.46
C THR A 74 -1.04 -2.62 18.91
N THR A 75 -1.53 -1.71 19.75
CA THR A 75 -1.31 -1.71 21.20
C THR A 75 -2.61 -2.04 21.92
N GLY A 76 -2.53 -2.67 23.09
CA GLY A 76 -3.71 -3.09 23.86
C GLY A 76 -4.34 -4.38 23.31
N ALA A 77 -5.55 -4.69 23.77
CA ALA A 77 -6.30 -5.88 23.42
C ALA A 77 -7.75 -5.53 23.05
N VAL A 78 -8.26 -6.19 22.00
CA VAL A 78 -9.64 -5.97 21.53
C VAL A 78 -10.64 -6.35 22.61
N ALA A 79 -10.39 -7.44 23.33
CA ALA A 79 -11.23 -7.93 24.43
C ALA A 79 -11.42 -6.90 25.56
N ASP A 80 -10.40 -6.07 25.81
CA ASP A 80 -10.42 -5.05 26.85
C ASP A 80 -10.95 -3.71 26.35
N ASN A 81 -11.37 -3.62 25.08
CA ASN A 81 -11.81 -2.39 24.43
C ASN A 81 -10.77 -1.25 24.45
N ASN A 82 -9.48 -1.58 24.56
CA ASN A 82 -8.38 -0.62 24.58
C ASN A 82 -7.40 -0.81 23.41
N ALA A 83 -7.76 -1.62 22.41
CA ALA A 83 -6.90 -1.84 21.24
C ALA A 83 -6.90 -0.64 20.29
N ILE A 84 -5.71 -0.07 20.06
CA ILE A 84 -5.45 1.05 19.15
C ILE A 84 -4.54 0.57 18.02
N VAL A 85 -4.95 0.82 16.78
CA VAL A 85 -4.14 0.61 15.58
C VAL A 85 -3.48 1.94 15.21
N TRP A 86 -2.16 1.92 15.21
CA TRP A 86 -1.29 3.00 14.76
C TRP A 86 -0.85 2.66 13.34
N THR A 87 -1.07 3.57 12.40
CA THR A 87 -0.69 3.38 10.99
C THR A 87 0.18 4.54 10.56
N ALA A 88 1.33 4.27 9.95
CA ALA A 88 2.19 5.32 9.40
C ALA A 88 1.44 6.16 8.36
N LYS A 89 1.60 7.49 8.41
CA LYS A 89 0.97 8.41 7.46
C LYS A 89 1.49 8.18 6.05
N GLN A 90 2.80 8.03 5.94
CA GLN A 90 3.51 7.68 4.70
C GLN A 90 3.72 6.17 4.60
N ALA A 91 3.49 5.62 3.41
CA ALA A 91 3.86 4.24 3.10
C ALA A 91 5.39 4.13 2.89
N GLY A 92 5.94 2.93 3.06
CA GLY A 92 7.36 2.66 2.90
C GLY A 92 8.06 2.20 4.17
N VAL A 93 9.31 1.75 4.03
CA VAL A 93 10.11 1.22 5.14
C VAL A 93 10.40 2.28 6.20
N GLY A 94 10.40 3.56 5.81
CA GLY A 94 10.62 4.68 6.72
C GLY A 94 9.55 4.81 7.82
N GLY A 95 8.36 4.21 7.63
CA GLY A 95 7.34 4.13 8.67
C GLY A 95 7.71 3.18 9.82
N ASN A 96 8.58 2.19 9.57
CA ASN A 96 9.04 1.25 10.59
C ASN A 96 9.94 1.93 11.65
N ASN A 97 10.48 3.11 11.34
CA ASN A 97 11.27 3.91 12.28
C ASN A 97 10.39 4.70 13.26
N ILE A 98 9.07 4.77 13.05
CA ILE A 98 8.18 5.46 13.98
C ILE A 98 8.07 4.64 15.26
N THR A 99 8.35 5.25 16.41
CA THR A 99 8.19 4.62 17.72
C THR A 99 7.01 5.23 18.47
N ILE A 100 6.21 4.36 19.10
CA ILE A 100 5.12 4.76 19.98
C ILE A 100 5.48 4.37 21.41
N THR A 101 5.40 5.34 22.32
CA THR A 101 5.61 5.12 23.76
C THR A 101 4.42 5.70 24.53
N LEU A 102 3.82 4.88 25.39
CA LEU A 102 2.74 5.27 26.30
C LEU A 102 3.25 5.13 27.73
N VAL A 103 3.40 6.25 28.43
CA VAL A 103 4.06 6.26 29.75
C VAL A 103 3.11 6.62 30.88
N ASN A 104 3.42 6.06 32.05
CA ASN A 104 2.85 6.46 33.33
C ASN A 104 4.02 6.91 34.23
N ASN A 105 4.29 8.22 34.27
CA ASN A 105 5.41 8.78 35.04
C ASN A 105 5.07 9.18 36.48
N GLY A 106 3.92 8.77 37.03
CA GLY A 106 3.54 9.08 38.41
C GLY A 106 2.05 9.34 38.61
N ALA A 107 1.70 9.77 39.82
CA ALA A 107 0.34 10.05 40.24
C ALA A 107 -0.16 11.44 39.82
N SER A 108 -1.47 11.57 39.66
CA SER A 108 -2.19 12.82 39.36
C SER A 108 -1.69 13.56 38.11
N LEU A 109 -1.26 12.82 37.08
CA LEU A 109 -0.80 13.38 35.82
C LEU A 109 -1.96 13.47 34.81
N PRO A 110 -2.04 14.53 33.98
CA PRO A 110 -3.02 14.62 32.91
C PRO A 110 -2.60 13.83 31.66
N LEU A 111 -3.58 13.44 30.84
CA LEU A 111 -3.35 12.90 29.50
C LEU A 111 -2.79 14.01 28.61
N LYS A 112 -1.62 13.80 28.02
CA LYS A 112 -0.99 14.76 27.10
C LYS A 112 0.04 14.11 26.19
N ILE A 113 0.29 14.75 25.05
CA ILE A 113 1.50 14.50 24.28
C ILE A 113 2.68 14.98 25.12
N GLN A 114 3.58 14.09 25.49
CA GLN A 114 4.78 14.45 26.26
C GLN A 114 5.88 14.96 25.33
N SER A 115 6.08 14.29 24.19
CA SER A 115 7.00 14.74 23.15
C SER A 115 6.65 14.10 21.80
N VAL A 116 6.91 14.86 20.73
CA VAL A 116 6.94 14.34 19.35
C VAL A 116 8.20 14.85 18.70
N ASN A 117 9.05 13.94 18.24
CA ASN A 117 10.21 14.29 17.44
C ASN A 117 9.99 13.81 16.01
N VAL A 118 9.70 14.74 15.10
CA VAL A 118 9.43 14.43 13.69
C VAL A 118 10.69 13.95 12.96
N ALA A 119 11.88 14.36 13.41
CA ALA A 119 13.15 13.96 12.79
C ALA A 119 13.54 12.53 13.18
N THR A 120 13.44 12.17 14.46
CA THR A 120 13.72 10.79 14.93
C THR A 120 12.51 9.86 14.82
N LYS A 121 11.32 10.43 14.61
CA LYS A 121 10.01 9.76 14.50
C LYS A 121 9.53 9.12 15.80
N ASP A 122 9.86 9.73 16.93
CA ASP A 122 9.46 9.26 18.25
C ASP A 122 8.23 10.01 18.76
N ILE A 123 7.22 9.26 19.21
CA ILE A 123 5.99 9.78 19.81
C ILE A 123 5.89 9.25 21.24
N THR A 124 5.92 10.14 22.22
CA THR A 124 5.72 9.80 23.64
C THR A 124 4.48 10.47 24.19
N ILE A 125 3.59 9.67 24.78
CA ILE A 125 2.31 10.11 25.31
C ILE A 125 2.26 9.77 26.79
N GLN A 126 2.06 10.78 27.63
CA GLN A 126 1.78 10.59 29.04
C GLN A 126 0.30 10.27 29.22
N LEU A 127 0.00 9.13 29.82
CA LEU A 127 -1.36 8.74 30.17
C LEU A 127 -1.84 9.48 31.41
N ALA A 128 -3.13 9.83 31.46
CA ALA A 128 -3.73 10.38 32.68
C ALA A 128 -3.70 9.36 33.81
N THR A 129 -3.41 9.82 35.02
CA THR A 129 -3.37 8.99 36.23
C THR A 129 -4.10 9.64 37.39
N ASP A 130 -4.65 8.82 38.27
CA ASP A 130 -5.25 9.28 39.51
C ASP A 130 -4.20 9.51 40.62
N ALA A 131 -4.67 9.89 41.81
CA ALA A 131 -3.79 10.11 42.97
C ALA A 131 -3.02 8.87 43.44
N GLY A 132 -3.45 7.66 43.05
CA GLY A 132 -2.76 6.41 43.30
C GLY A 132 -1.76 6.02 42.20
N GLY A 133 -1.66 6.80 41.11
CA GLY A 133 -0.83 6.45 39.95
C GLY A 133 -1.47 5.42 39.01
N VAL A 134 -2.77 5.13 39.17
CA VAL A 134 -3.49 4.23 38.27
C VAL A 134 -3.89 5.00 37.02
N VAL A 135 -3.66 4.40 35.85
CA VAL A 135 -4.03 5.01 34.57
C VAL A 135 -5.55 5.10 34.44
N THR A 136 -6.04 6.25 33.99
CA THR A 136 -7.47 6.51 33.77
C THR A 136 -7.79 6.88 32.31
N SER A 137 -6.76 7.04 31.46
CA SER A 137 -6.96 7.32 30.03
C SER A 137 -7.54 6.14 29.29
N THR A 138 -8.62 6.39 28.57
CA THR A 138 -9.23 5.44 27.65
C THR A 138 -8.55 5.47 26.28
N ALA A 139 -8.69 4.39 25.50
CA ALA A 139 -8.11 4.33 24.16
C ALA A 139 -8.67 5.41 23.23
N GLN A 140 -9.96 5.73 23.36
CA GLN A 140 -10.58 6.80 22.59
C GLN A 140 -9.97 8.17 22.91
N GLN A 141 -9.73 8.48 24.19
CA GLN A 141 -9.10 9.74 24.57
C GLN A 141 -7.67 9.86 24.01
N VAL A 142 -6.90 8.76 23.98
CA VAL A 142 -5.56 8.74 23.37
C VAL A 142 -5.64 8.98 21.85
N ILE A 143 -6.59 8.34 21.17
CA ILE A 143 -6.83 8.53 19.73
C ILE A 143 -7.16 9.98 19.42
N ASP A 144 -8.09 10.58 20.18
CA ASP A 144 -8.53 11.96 19.96
C ASP A 144 -7.40 12.95 20.24
N LEU A 145 -6.59 12.72 21.28
CA LEU A 145 -5.40 13.51 21.57
C LEU A 145 -4.39 13.48 20.41
N VAL A 146 -4.07 12.30 19.88
CA VAL A 146 -3.09 12.15 18.79
C VAL A 146 -3.61 12.76 17.49
N LYS A 147 -4.90 12.64 17.19
CA LYS A 147 -5.51 13.30 16.03
C LYS A 147 -5.55 14.82 16.15
N GLY A 148 -5.67 15.34 17.37
CA GLY A 148 -5.65 16.77 17.65
C GLY A 148 -4.24 17.40 17.56
N ASP A 149 -3.18 16.61 17.67
CA ASP A 149 -1.80 17.09 17.59
C ASP A 149 -1.26 17.06 16.16
N TYR A 150 -0.81 18.22 15.66
CA TYR A 150 -0.32 18.35 14.27
C TYR A 150 0.96 17.54 14.01
N ALA A 151 1.88 17.49 14.98
CA ALA A 151 3.15 16.79 14.80
C ALA A 151 2.94 15.27 14.79
N ALA A 152 2.15 14.74 15.71
CA ALA A 152 1.82 13.33 15.78
C ALA A 152 0.99 12.88 14.56
N SER A 153 -0.07 13.62 14.21
CA SER A 153 -0.92 13.31 13.05
C SER A 153 -0.22 13.45 11.69
N SER A 154 0.89 14.19 11.63
CA SER A 154 1.77 14.21 10.44
C SER A 154 2.55 12.90 10.24
N LEU A 155 2.79 12.14 11.32
CA LEU A 155 3.53 10.88 11.31
C LEU A 155 2.63 9.66 11.25
N VAL A 156 1.49 9.67 11.97
CA VAL A 156 0.60 8.51 12.12
C VAL A 156 -0.88 8.87 12.00
N ASP A 157 -1.65 7.92 11.47
CA ASP A 157 -3.10 7.84 11.61
C ASP A 157 -3.43 6.79 12.69
N VAL A 158 -4.36 7.13 13.59
CA VAL A 158 -4.77 6.25 14.70
C VAL A 158 -6.26 5.95 14.68
N ALA A 159 -6.62 4.72 15.03
CA ALA A 159 -8.01 4.28 15.12
C ALA A 159 -8.16 3.14 16.12
N ASN A 160 -9.38 2.88 16.58
CA ASN A 160 -9.67 1.66 17.31
C ASN A 160 -9.47 0.46 16.40
N ALA A 161 -8.92 -0.62 16.94
CA ALA A 161 -8.89 -1.89 16.22
C ALA A 161 -10.31 -2.39 15.96
N THR A 162 -10.50 -3.16 14.87
CA THR A 162 -11.80 -3.77 14.56
C THR A 162 -12.32 -4.57 15.76
N GLY A 163 -13.52 -4.24 16.21
CA GLY A 163 -14.16 -4.88 17.38
C GLY A 163 -13.84 -4.24 18.73
N SER A 164 -12.93 -3.25 18.80
CA SER A 164 -12.65 -2.47 20.00
C SER A 164 -13.51 -1.20 20.02
N THR A 165 -14.16 -0.91 21.14
CA THR A 165 -14.97 0.32 21.30
C THR A 165 -14.16 1.55 21.70
N GLY A 166 -12.92 1.38 22.15
CA GLY A 166 -12.07 2.46 22.66
C GLY A 166 -12.38 2.91 24.09
N ALA A 167 -13.37 2.30 24.75
CA ALA A 167 -13.79 2.65 26.11
C ALA A 167 -12.86 2.11 27.21
N GLY A 168 -12.02 1.12 26.88
CA GLY A 168 -11.09 0.50 27.82
C GLY A 168 -9.92 1.41 28.18
N VAL A 169 -9.44 1.27 29.41
CA VAL A 169 -8.24 1.96 29.90
C VAL A 169 -7.00 1.40 29.20
N VAL A 170 -6.11 2.29 28.78
CA VAL A 170 -4.88 1.94 28.06
C VAL A 170 -3.78 1.54 29.04
N ALA A 171 -3.03 0.49 28.69
CA ALA A 171 -1.83 0.10 29.43
C ALA A 171 -0.60 0.90 28.94
N ALA A 172 0.38 1.08 29.83
CA ALA A 172 1.67 1.64 29.42
C ALA A 172 2.36 0.73 28.39
N VAL A 173 3.03 1.33 27.42
CA VAL A 173 3.71 0.66 26.31
C VAL A 173 5.10 1.24 26.21
N ALA A 174 6.12 0.38 26.37
CA ALA A 174 7.51 0.75 26.12
C ALA A 174 7.70 1.14 24.65
N ALA A 175 8.73 1.93 24.35
CA ALA A 175 9.01 2.39 22.99
C ALA A 175 9.02 1.20 22.01
N THR A 176 8.01 1.17 21.14
CA THR A 176 7.79 0.07 20.20
C THR A 176 7.67 0.64 18.80
N ASN A 177 8.43 0.07 17.87
CA ASN A 177 8.39 0.44 16.46
C ASN A 177 7.10 -0.05 15.80
N LEU A 178 6.59 0.74 14.86
CA LEU A 178 5.69 0.22 13.83
C LEU A 178 6.44 -0.78 12.95
N ALA A 179 5.71 -1.70 12.32
CA ALA A 179 6.30 -2.75 11.48
C ALA A 179 5.48 -3.02 10.21
N GLY A 180 6.07 -3.75 9.28
CA GLY A 180 5.40 -4.21 8.05
C GLY A 180 5.33 -3.19 6.91
N GLY A 181 5.94 -2.01 7.07
CA GLY A 181 6.08 -1.04 5.98
C GLY A 181 7.14 -1.51 4.97
N THR A 182 6.80 -1.51 3.69
CA THR A 182 7.68 -1.84 2.57
C THR A 182 7.62 -0.76 1.50
N ASP A 183 8.74 -0.47 0.85
CA ASP A 183 8.77 0.47 -0.27
C ASP A 183 8.14 -0.13 -1.52
N ALA A 184 7.72 0.73 -2.44
CA ALA A 184 7.35 0.30 -3.77
C ALA A 184 8.58 -0.28 -4.48
N ASN A 185 8.41 -1.41 -5.17
CA ASN A 185 9.54 -2.08 -5.82
C ASN A 185 10.05 -1.32 -7.05
N VAL A 186 9.16 -0.60 -7.74
CA VAL A 186 9.45 0.24 -8.91
C VAL A 186 8.51 1.45 -8.93
N THR A 187 8.88 2.50 -9.66
CA THR A 187 7.94 3.58 -10.00
C THR A 187 7.18 3.20 -11.29
N PRO A 188 5.84 3.20 -11.30
CA PRO A 188 5.08 2.79 -12.47
C PRO A 188 5.22 3.84 -13.57
N THR A 189 5.63 3.42 -14.77
CA THR A 189 5.85 4.32 -15.91
C THR A 189 5.06 3.91 -17.15
N ALA A 190 4.50 2.70 -17.16
CA ALA A 190 3.76 2.16 -18.30
C ALA A 190 2.74 1.11 -17.86
N ILE A 191 1.88 0.73 -18.80
CA ILE A 191 0.90 -0.35 -18.66
C ILE A 191 1.21 -1.41 -19.71
N LEU A 192 1.27 -2.67 -19.30
CA LEU A 192 1.49 -3.79 -20.19
C LEU A 192 0.33 -3.92 -21.19
N ALA A 193 0.61 -4.01 -22.48
CA ALA A 193 -0.43 -4.00 -23.51
C ALA A 193 -1.05 -5.38 -23.80
N GLU A 194 -0.34 -6.45 -23.43
CA GLU A 194 -0.67 -7.85 -23.76
C GLU A 194 -0.37 -8.76 -22.57
N GLU A 195 -0.95 -9.97 -22.54
CA GLU A 195 -0.50 -10.98 -21.59
C GLU A 195 0.89 -11.49 -21.99
N VAL A 196 1.79 -11.60 -21.01
CA VAL A 196 3.15 -12.10 -21.21
C VAL A 196 3.39 -13.33 -20.36
N ILE A 197 3.81 -14.41 -21.00
CA ILE A 197 4.20 -15.67 -20.36
C ILE A 197 5.73 -15.76 -20.39
N PHE A 198 6.33 -15.94 -19.22
CA PHE A 198 7.79 -16.04 -19.03
C PHE A 198 8.28 -17.48 -18.99
N THR A 199 7.34 -18.43 -18.86
CA THR A 199 7.63 -19.85 -18.77
C THR A 199 7.66 -20.50 -20.15
N SER A 200 8.74 -21.21 -20.45
CA SER A 200 8.81 -22.14 -21.57
C SER A 200 8.97 -23.57 -21.06
N PHE A 201 8.40 -24.51 -21.81
CA PHE A 201 8.53 -25.94 -21.54
C PHE A 201 9.50 -26.54 -22.54
N THR A 202 10.49 -27.27 -22.03
CA THR A 202 11.41 -28.04 -22.88
C THR A 202 10.79 -29.39 -23.23
N LEU A 203 11.19 -29.96 -24.37
CA LEU A 203 10.75 -31.28 -24.83
C LEU A 203 11.08 -32.41 -23.84
N SER A 204 12.04 -32.19 -22.93
CA SER A 204 12.42 -33.11 -21.85
C SER A 204 11.63 -32.91 -20.55
N GLY A 205 10.59 -32.07 -20.54
CA GLY A 205 9.74 -31.82 -19.37
C GLY A 205 10.30 -30.81 -18.36
N GLY A 206 11.43 -30.16 -18.65
CA GLY A 206 11.98 -29.08 -17.82
C GLY A 206 11.27 -27.75 -18.04
N VAL A 207 11.08 -27.00 -16.95
CA VAL A 207 10.51 -25.64 -16.94
C VAL A 207 11.65 -24.64 -16.94
N ALA A 208 11.64 -23.69 -17.87
CA ALA A 208 12.57 -22.57 -17.91
C ALA A 208 11.82 -21.24 -17.80
N HIS A 209 12.44 -20.27 -17.12
CA HIS A 209 11.92 -18.91 -17.03
C HIS A 209 12.95 -17.94 -17.62
N SER A 210 12.51 -17.07 -18.51
CA SER A 210 13.37 -16.05 -19.14
C SER A 210 12.66 -14.72 -19.21
N ASP A 211 13.43 -13.64 -19.15
CA ASP A 211 12.97 -12.30 -19.46
C ASP A 211 12.29 -12.26 -20.83
N GLN A 212 11.28 -11.41 -20.95
CA GLN A 212 10.46 -11.29 -22.16
C GLN A 212 10.48 -9.85 -22.66
N VAL A 213 10.54 -9.68 -23.99
CA VAL A 213 10.27 -8.39 -24.61
C VAL A 213 8.78 -8.31 -24.90
N SER A 214 8.14 -7.21 -24.51
CA SER A 214 6.71 -7.02 -24.70
C SER A 214 6.36 -5.58 -25.06
N THR A 215 5.18 -5.40 -25.61
CA THR A 215 4.58 -4.10 -25.87
C THR A 215 3.94 -3.52 -24.60
N ALA A 216 4.17 -2.23 -24.38
CA ALA A 216 3.58 -1.48 -23.28
C ALA A 216 3.12 -0.12 -23.79
N ILE A 217 2.12 0.45 -23.13
CA ILE A 217 1.60 1.78 -23.42
C ILE A 217 1.96 2.76 -22.31
N ASP A 218 2.15 4.01 -22.69
CA ASP A 218 2.37 5.12 -21.75
C ASP A 218 1.32 6.23 -21.93
N HIS A 219 0.50 6.19 -22.99
CA HIS A 219 -0.63 7.11 -23.22
C HIS A 219 -1.86 6.38 -23.75
N GLY A 220 -3.04 6.82 -23.30
CA GLY A 220 -4.32 6.29 -23.75
C GLY A 220 -5.48 6.55 -22.79
N ARG A 221 -6.64 5.97 -23.08
CA ARG A 221 -7.76 5.89 -22.12
C ARG A 221 -7.97 4.44 -21.72
N VAL A 222 -8.10 4.18 -20.42
CA VAL A 222 -8.08 2.84 -19.83
C VAL A 222 -9.27 2.64 -18.91
N ILE A 223 -9.99 1.53 -19.09
CA ILE A 223 -11.14 1.13 -18.30
C ILE A 223 -10.65 0.48 -17.01
N THR A 224 -10.80 1.18 -15.89
CA THR A 224 -10.31 0.74 -14.57
C THR A 224 -10.91 -0.60 -14.12
N ALA A 225 -12.19 -0.82 -14.41
CA ALA A 225 -12.89 -2.06 -14.08
C ALA A 225 -12.39 -3.30 -14.83
N ARG A 226 -11.58 -3.12 -15.89
CA ARG A 226 -11.00 -4.20 -16.69
C ARG A 226 -9.51 -4.43 -16.41
N LEU A 227 -8.93 -3.69 -15.48
CA LEU A 227 -7.54 -3.86 -15.09
C LEU A 227 -7.38 -4.98 -14.04
N PRO A 228 -6.23 -5.67 -14.03
CA PRO A 228 -5.94 -6.67 -13.00
C PRO A 228 -5.81 -6.05 -11.60
N GLN A 229 -5.55 -4.74 -11.51
CA GLN A 229 -5.49 -3.98 -10.27
C GLN A 229 -6.00 -2.55 -10.54
N ALA A 230 -6.80 -2.00 -9.62
CA ALA A 230 -7.21 -0.61 -9.69
C ALA A 230 -5.99 0.34 -9.55
N PRO A 231 -5.93 1.45 -10.30
CA PRO A 231 -4.85 2.42 -10.19
C PRO A 231 -4.92 3.16 -8.85
N ASP A 232 -3.82 3.12 -8.10
CA ASP A 232 -3.63 3.99 -6.94
C ASP A 232 -3.15 5.38 -7.36
N ASP A 233 -2.99 6.27 -6.38
CA ASP A 233 -2.59 7.66 -6.63
C ASP A 233 -1.15 7.75 -7.16
N VAL A 234 -0.27 6.80 -6.83
CA VAL A 234 1.11 6.76 -7.34
C VAL A 234 1.10 6.43 -8.83
N VAL A 235 0.31 5.45 -9.26
CA VAL A 235 0.11 5.12 -10.67
C VAL A 235 -0.42 6.32 -11.44
N LYS A 236 -1.48 6.97 -10.95
CA LYS A 236 -2.09 8.14 -11.61
C LYS A 236 -1.11 9.30 -11.73
N ALA A 237 -0.29 9.54 -10.71
CA ALA A 237 0.69 10.62 -10.70
C ALA A 237 1.86 10.37 -11.67
N ASN A 238 2.28 9.11 -11.86
CA ASN A 238 3.47 8.78 -12.65
C ASN A 238 3.18 8.41 -14.11
N ILE A 239 1.92 8.15 -14.47
CA ILE A 239 1.51 7.91 -15.87
C ILE A 239 0.44 8.93 -16.30
N PRO A 240 0.75 10.24 -16.32
CA PRO A 240 -0.23 11.29 -16.63
C PRO A 240 -0.76 11.24 -18.08
N GLY A 241 -0.07 10.52 -18.97
CA GLY A 241 -0.52 10.28 -20.35
C GLY A 241 -1.72 9.32 -20.44
N VAL A 242 -2.03 8.59 -19.36
CA VAL A 242 -3.16 7.66 -19.31
C VAL A 242 -4.31 8.29 -18.53
N THR A 243 -5.47 8.35 -19.17
CA THR A 243 -6.73 8.68 -18.49
C THR A 243 -7.45 7.42 -18.05
N PHE A 244 -7.68 7.28 -16.76
CA PHE A 244 -8.42 6.18 -16.17
C PHE A 244 -9.91 6.52 -16.11
N VAL A 245 -10.75 5.62 -16.63
CA VAL A 245 -12.22 5.77 -16.71
C VAL A 245 -12.96 4.62 -16.08
#